data_AF-A0A7S0FDE2-F1
#
_entry.id   AF-A0A7S0FDE2-F1
#
_cell.length_a   1.000
_cell.length_b   1.000
_cell.length_c   1.000
_cell.angle_alpha   90.00
_cell.angle_beta   90.00
_cell.angle_gamma   90.00
#
_symmetry.space_group_name_H-M   'P 1'
#
loop_
_entity.id
_entity.type
_entity.pdbx_description
1 polymer ?
#
loop_
_entity_poly.entity_id
_entity_poly.type
_entity_poly.pdbx_seq_one_letter_code
_entity_poly.pdbx_strand_id
1 'polypeptide(L)'
;EAKACTDKPTLIKVKTVIGYGSPNKADSHDAHGAPLGPDEATATRENLGWKYGEFEVPPSVYDVFKAHAAEGAKKQEEWKALWAKYQEKEPELAAQFQRSVLDKKLPDGWVEALPKATPEDKGKATRLHSQDCLNALANVMPELIGGSADLAPSNMTLMKCTGDFLKGSYEGRNMRFGIREFGMGAVCNAVSLHKTGLVPYCATFTIFSDYMRNAIRLSA
;
A
#
# COMPACT_ATOMS: atom_id res chain seq x y z
N GLU A 1 -23.45 -6.81 1.23
CA GLU A 1 -23.13 -7.69 0.09
C GLU A 1 -21.66 -7.63 -0.33
N ALA A 2 -21.04 -6.46 -0.54
CA ALA A 2 -19.63 -6.38 -0.95
C ALA A 2 -18.65 -7.16 -0.04
N LYS A 3 -18.76 -7.05 1.29
CA LYS A 3 -17.93 -7.82 2.24
C LYS A 3 -18.16 -9.33 2.19
N ALA A 4 -19.31 -9.79 1.68
CA ALA A 4 -19.61 -11.21 1.54
C ALA A 4 -19.02 -11.82 0.25
N CYS A 5 -18.63 -10.99 -0.72
CA CYS A 5 -17.88 -11.43 -1.90
C CYS A 5 -16.40 -11.57 -1.51
N THR A 6 -15.93 -12.80 -1.31
CA THR A 6 -14.57 -13.08 -0.82
C THR A 6 -13.58 -13.49 -1.92
N ASP A 7 -14.03 -13.64 -3.17
CA ASP A 7 -13.23 -14.21 -4.25
C ASP A 7 -12.88 -13.22 -5.38
N LYS A 8 -13.39 -11.98 -5.31
CA LYS A 8 -13.22 -10.90 -6.30
C LYS A 8 -13.22 -9.50 -5.64
N PRO A 9 -12.49 -8.52 -6.19
CA PRO A 9 -12.68 -7.12 -5.81
C PRO A 9 -14.07 -6.62 -6.23
N THR A 10 -14.65 -5.71 -5.46
CA THR A 10 -16.01 -5.17 -5.72
C THR A 10 -15.95 -3.68 -6.04
N LEU A 11 -16.62 -3.27 -7.13
CA LEU A 11 -16.86 -1.86 -7.45
C LEU A 11 -18.29 -1.48 -7.05
N ILE A 12 -18.44 -0.53 -6.12
CA ILE A 12 -19.74 0.06 -5.77
C ILE A 12 -19.85 1.41 -6.48
N LYS A 13 -20.67 1.49 -7.54
CA LYS A 13 -20.91 2.73 -8.27
C LYS A 13 -21.89 3.62 -7.49
N VAL A 14 -21.36 4.50 -6.66
CA VAL A 14 -22.15 5.51 -5.93
C VAL A 14 -22.40 6.70 -6.86
N LYS A 15 -23.66 6.92 -7.25
CA LYS A 15 -24.06 8.12 -7.99
C LYS A 15 -24.28 9.25 -7.00
N THR A 16 -23.58 10.37 -7.20
CA THR A 16 -23.69 11.59 -6.38
C THR A 16 -23.93 12.80 -7.28
N VAL A 17 -24.30 13.93 -6.67
CA VAL A 17 -24.32 15.24 -7.33
C VAL A 17 -23.14 16.03 -6.79
N ILE A 18 -22.23 16.49 -7.67
CA ILE A 18 -21.10 17.34 -7.24
C ILE A 18 -21.64 18.66 -6.68
N GLY A 19 -21.09 19.12 -5.55
CA GLY A 19 -21.60 20.32 -4.88
C GLY A 19 -23.02 20.20 -4.32
N TYR A 20 -23.53 18.97 -4.09
CA TYR A 20 -24.88 18.75 -3.53
C TYR A 20 -25.18 19.69 -2.35
N GLY A 21 -26.33 20.36 -2.41
CA GLY A 21 -26.75 21.35 -1.43
C GLY A 21 -26.55 22.80 -1.89
N SER A 22 -25.61 23.07 -2.80
CA SER A 22 -25.48 24.40 -3.41
C SER A 22 -26.62 24.62 -4.42
N PRO A 23 -27.48 25.64 -4.22
CA PRO A 23 -28.61 25.87 -5.13
C PRO A 23 -28.17 26.32 -6.52
N ASN A 24 -27.04 27.04 -6.65
CA ASN A 24 -26.65 27.64 -7.94
C ASN A 24 -25.41 26.98 -8.58
N LYS A 25 -24.65 26.17 -7.84
CA LYS A 25 -23.42 25.50 -8.34
C LYS A 25 -23.44 23.97 -8.25
N ALA A 26 -24.47 23.36 -7.68
CA ALA A 26 -24.61 21.89 -7.75
C ALA A 26 -24.66 21.43 -9.21
N ASP A 27 -24.08 20.26 -9.49
CA ASP A 27 -23.99 19.67 -10.84
C ASP A 27 -23.23 20.52 -11.87
N SER A 28 -22.32 21.40 -11.40
CA SER A 28 -21.48 22.27 -12.25
C SER A 28 -19.99 22.09 -12.00
N HIS A 29 -19.16 22.40 -13.01
CA HIS A 29 -17.70 22.44 -12.89
C HIS A 29 -17.23 23.55 -11.92
N ASP A 30 -18.05 24.58 -11.68
CA ASP A 30 -17.71 25.67 -10.76
C ASP A 30 -17.67 25.21 -9.30
N ALA A 31 -18.28 24.07 -8.96
CA ALA A 31 -18.19 23.45 -7.65
C ALA A 31 -16.95 22.53 -7.49
N HIS A 32 -16.13 22.35 -8.53
CA HIS A 32 -15.04 21.36 -8.51
C HIS A 32 -13.76 21.88 -7.86
N GLY A 33 -13.25 23.03 -8.33
CA GLY A 33 -11.87 23.46 -8.08
C GLY A 33 -11.72 24.82 -7.41
N ALA A 34 -12.82 25.45 -7.01
CA ALA A 34 -12.82 26.79 -6.41
C ALA A 34 -13.73 26.84 -5.17
N PRO A 35 -13.45 27.74 -4.20
CA PRO A 35 -14.39 28.02 -3.12
C PRO A 35 -15.76 28.44 -3.66
N LEU A 36 -16.83 28.14 -2.92
CA LEU A 36 -18.19 28.57 -3.29
C LEU A 36 -18.29 30.11 -3.36
N GLY A 37 -17.59 30.82 -2.48
CA GLY A 37 -17.74 32.25 -2.26
C GLY A 37 -18.78 32.55 -1.17
N PRO A 38 -18.76 33.77 -0.59
CA PRO A 38 -19.59 34.12 0.57
C PRO A 38 -21.09 34.05 0.29
N ASP A 39 -21.53 34.56 -0.87
CA ASP A 39 -22.95 34.58 -1.25
C ASP A 39 -23.49 33.17 -1.44
N GLU A 40 -22.78 32.35 -2.22
CA GLU A 40 -23.20 30.97 -2.48
C GLU A 40 -23.10 30.09 -1.22
N ALA A 41 -22.12 30.33 -0.34
CA ALA A 41 -22.03 29.62 0.93
C ALA A 41 -23.19 29.97 1.87
N THR A 42 -23.70 31.20 1.83
CA THR A 42 -24.91 31.61 2.58
C THR A 42 -26.14 30.92 1.99
N ALA A 43 -26.33 30.98 0.67
CA ALA A 43 -27.44 30.31 -0.02
C ALA A 43 -27.44 28.78 0.19
N THR A 44 -26.24 28.16 0.21
CA THR A 44 -26.08 26.73 0.49
C THR A 44 -26.49 26.38 1.91
N ARG A 45 -26.11 27.20 2.91
CA ARG A 45 -26.54 27.00 4.31
C ARG A 45 -28.05 27.09 4.44
N GLU A 46 -28.66 28.10 3.82
CA GLU A 46 -30.12 28.27 3.79
C GLU A 46 -30.82 27.06 3.15
N ASN A 47 -30.35 26.61 1.98
CA ASN A 47 -30.92 25.48 1.25
C ASN A 47 -30.83 24.15 2.04
N LEU A 48 -29.75 23.95 2.79
CA LEU A 48 -29.55 22.77 3.66
C LEU A 48 -30.20 22.92 5.05
N GLY A 49 -30.77 24.08 5.37
CA GLY A 49 -31.28 24.39 6.71
C GLY A 49 -30.20 24.43 7.79
N TRP A 50 -28.94 24.70 7.42
CA TRP A 50 -27.78 24.72 8.31
C TRP A 50 -27.67 26.05 9.04
N LYS A 51 -27.92 26.04 10.36
CA LYS A 51 -27.95 27.25 11.20
C LYS A 51 -26.67 27.53 11.99
N TYR A 52 -25.68 26.65 11.89
CA TYR A 52 -24.43 26.76 12.64
C TYR A 52 -23.41 27.64 11.90
N GLY A 53 -22.57 28.34 12.67
CA GLY A 53 -21.58 29.29 12.20
C GLY A 53 -20.40 28.66 11.45
N GLU A 54 -19.42 29.50 11.14
CA GLU A 54 -18.18 29.05 10.49
C GLU A 54 -17.41 28.09 11.41
N PHE A 55 -17.09 26.91 10.89
CA PHE A 55 -16.43 25.81 11.63
C PHE A 55 -17.17 25.32 12.89
N GLU A 56 -18.44 25.70 13.09
CA GLU A 56 -19.24 25.23 14.21
C GLU A 56 -19.82 23.84 13.88
N VAL A 57 -19.37 22.83 14.64
CA VAL A 57 -19.88 21.46 14.56
C VAL A 57 -20.82 21.22 15.73
N PRO A 58 -22.09 20.80 15.50
CA PRO A 58 -23.05 20.58 16.58
C PRO A 58 -22.57 19.51 17.58
N PRO A 59 -22.83 19.66 18.88
CA PRO A 59 -22.40 18.69 19.89
C PRO A 59 -22.86 17.25 19.59
N SER A 60 -24.09 17.09 19.10
CA SER A 60 -24.65 15.77 18.73
C SER A 60 -23.86 15.07 17.61
N VAL A 61 -23.27 15.83 16.69
CA VAL A 61 -22.38 15.29 15.64
C VAL A 61 -21.10 14.78 16.28
N TYR A 62 -20.49 15.55 17.19
CA TYR A 62 -19.31 15.10 17.93
C TYR A 62 -19.57 13.83 18.72
N ASP A 63 -20.73 13.70 19.36
CA ASP A 63 -21.06 12.53 20.17
C ASP A 63 -21.11 11.25 19.32
N VAL A 64 -21.65 11.33 18.10
CA VAL A 64 -21.62 10.22 17.13
C VAL A 64 -20.18 9.82 16.78
N PHE A 65 -19.32 10.78 16.46
CA PHE A 65 -17.92 10.48 16.10
C PHE A 65 -17.09 10.00 17.30
N LYS A 66 -17.36 10.49 18.51
CA LYS A 66 -16.73 10.00 19.75
C LYS A 66 -17.10 8.54 20.02
N ALA A 67 -18.34 8.13 19.77
CA ALA A 67 -18.74 6.74 19.92
C ALA A 67 -17.95 5.81 18.99
N HIS A 68 -17.68 6.24 17.75
CA HIS A 68 -16.81 5.49 16.84
C HIS A 68 -15.35 5.40 17.32
N ALA A 69 -14.82 6.48 17.93
CA ALA A 69 -13.48 6.44 18.52
C ALA A 69 -13.39 5.42 19.67
N ALA A 70 -14.41 5.36 20.52
CA ALA A 70 -14.48 4.37 21.60
C ALA A 70 -14.57 2.93 21.06
N GLU A 71 -15.35 2.69 19.99
CA GLU A 71 -15.40 1.39 19.30
C GLU A 71 -14.03 1.02 18.71
N GLY A 72 -13.32 1.98 18.11
CA GLY A 72 -11.96 1.78 17.60
C GLY A 72 -10.98 1.38 18.69
N ALA A 73 -11.03 2.03 19.85
CA ALA A 73 -10.20 1.67 21.01
C ALA A 73 -10.49 0.23 21.46
N LYS A 74 -11.76 -0.17 21.52
CA LYS A 74 -12.14 -1.54 21.87
C LYS A 74 -11.57 -2.57 20.89
N LYS A 75 -11.68 -2.33 19.58
CA LYS A 75 -11.12 -3.21 18.55
C LYS A 75 -9.60 -3.34 18.65
N GLN A 76 -8.91 -2.26 19.01
CA GLN A 76 -7.47 -2.28 19.25
C GLN A 76 -7.11 -3.16 20.45
N GLU A 77 -7.86 -3.07 21.55
CA GLU A 77 -7.65 -3.95 22.72
C GLU A 77 -7.95 -5.42 22.41
N GLU A 78 -9.01 -5.69 21.63
CA GLU A 78 -9.31 -7.03 21.13
C GLU A 78 -8.16 -7.59 20.28
N TRP A 79 -7.59 -6.78 19.39
CA TRP A 79 -6.43 -7.17 18.59
C TRP A 79 -5.18 -7.42 19.46
N LYS A 80 -4.91 -6.57 20.46
CA LYS A 80 -3.79 -6.78 21.40
C LYS A 80 -3.94 -8.07 22.19
N ALA A 81 -5.14 -8.38 22.65
CA ALA A 81 -5.43 -9.64 23.36
C ALA A 81 -5.27 -10.86 22.45
N LEU A 82 -5.67 -10.76 21.18
CA LEU A 82 -5.42 -11.80 20.17
C LEU A 82 -3.91 -11.97 19.90
N TRP A 83 -3.19 -10.86 19.77
CA TRP A 83 -1.74 -10.85 19.54
C TRP A 83 -0.99 -11.52 20.69
N ALA A 84 -1.31 -11.21 21.95
CA ALA A 84 -0.70 -11.86 23.11
C ALA A 84 -0.87 -13.39 23.08
N LYS A 85 -2.08 -13.87 22.76
CA LYS A 85 -2.34 -15.32 22.61
C LYS A 85 -1.56 -15.93 21.45
N TYR A 86 -1.38 -15.21 20.35
CA TYR A 86 -0.60 -15.66 19.21
C TYR A 86 0.89 -15.77 19.56
N GLN A 87 1.43 -14.83 20.33
CA GLN A 87 2.82 -14.87 20.81
C GLN A 87 3.12 -16.11 21.65
N GLU A 88 2.18 -16.55 22.49
CA GLU A 88 2.31 -17.78 23.28
C GLU A 88 2.24 -19.04 22.40
N LYS A 89 1.37 -19.02 21.38
CA LYS A 89 1.12 -20.17 20.51
C LYS A 89 2.21 -20.41 19.46
N GLU A 90 2.72 -19.34 18.84
CA GLU A 90 3.65 -19.38 17.71
C GLU A 90 4.83 -18.43 17.94
N PRO A 91 5.69 -18.70 18.95
CA PRO A 91 6.69 -17.72 19.43
C PRO A 91 7.69 -17.29 18.34
N GLU A 92 8.12 -18.21 17.47
CA GLU A 92 9.07 -17.91 16.40
C GLU A 92 8.45 -17.00 15.32
N LEU A 93 7.25 -17.35 14.83
CA LEU A 93 6.53 -16.52 13.86
C LEU A 93 6.10 -15.18 14.46
N ALA A 94 5.77 -15.15 15.74
CA ALA A 94 5.44 -13.93 16.44
C ALA A 94 6.67 -13.01 16.60
N ALA A 95 7.84 -13.56 16.89
CA ALA A 95 9.09 -12.79 16.91
C ALA A 95 9.41 -12.22 15.52
N GLN A 96 9.21 -13.00 14.45
CA GLN A 96 9.37 -12.52 13.08
C GLN A 96 8.38 -11.39 12.75
N PHE A 97 7.08 -11.56 13.06
CA PHE A 97 6.06 -10.55 12.82
C PHE A 97 6.28 -9.28 13.64
N GLN A 98 6.69 -9.41 14.91
CA GLN A 98 7.06 -8.26 15.75
C GLN A 98 8.20 -7.47 15.08
N ARG A 99 9.28 -8.14 14.68
CA ARG A 99 10.44 -7.52 14.02
C ARG A 99 10.05 -6.82 12.73
N SER A 100 9.40 -7.52 11.81
CA SER A 100 9.16 -6.99 10.46
C SER A 100 7.94 -6.07 10.42
N VAL A 101 6.81 -6.44 11.01
CA VAL A 101 5.54 -5.72 10.84
C VAL A 101 5.37 -4.59 11.84
N LEU A 102 5.65 -4.84 13.12
CA LEU A 102 5.39 -3.87 14.19
C LEU A 102 6.57 -2.91 14.38
N ASP A 103 7.78 -3.45 14.50
CA ASP A 103 9.01 -2.68 14.70
C ASP A 103 9.59 -2.12 13.39
N LYS A 104 9.26 -2.74 12.25
CA LYS A 104 9.77 -2.38 10.91
C LYS A 104 11.30 -2.41 10.83
N LYS A 105 11.90 -3.44 11.44
CA LYS A 105 13.35 -3.67 11.44
C LYS A 105 13.73 -4.77 10.46
N LEU A 106 14.81 -4.54 9.72
CA LEU A 106 15.46 -5.59 8.93
C LEU A 106 16.09 -6.64 9.86
N PRO A 107 16.38 -7.86 9.36
CA PRO A 107 16.98 -8.91 10.17
C PRO A 107 18.41 -8.51 10.51
N ASP A 108 18.86 -8.76 11.74
CA ASP A 108 20.27 -8.55 12.08
C ASP A 108 21.15 -9.42 11.17
N GLY A 109 22.30 -8.89 10.75
CA GLY A 109 23.24 -9.64 9.91
C GLY A 109 22.80 -9.81 8.44
N TRP A 110 21.78 -9.09 7.96
CA TRP A 110 21.30 -9.24 6.58
C TRP A 110 22.34 -8.84 5.53
N VAL A 111 23.25 -7.92 5.86
CA VAL A 111 24.28 -7.39 4.94
C VAL A 111 25.31 -8.48 4.63
N GLU A 112 25.58 -9.35 5.59
CA GLU A 112 26.54 -10.43 5.54
C GLU A 112 26.13 -11.53 4.55
N ALA A 113 24.84 -11.59 4.20
CA ALA A 113 24.34 -12.48 3.16
C ALA A 113 24.77 -12.03 1.75
N LEU A 114 25.11 -10.75 1.54
CA LEU A 114 25.45 -10.23 0.22
C LEU A 114 26.72 -10.88 -0.35
N PRO A 115 26.71 -11.27 -1.64
CA PRO A 115 27.89 -11.85 -2.27
C PRO A 115 29.03 -10.83 -2.34
N LYS A 116 30.25 -11.30 -2.08
CA LYS A 116 31.49 -10.53 -2.26
C LYS A 116 32.12 -10.94 -3.59
N ALA A 117 32.86 -10.01 -4.20
CA ALA A 117 33.59 -10.26 -5.43
C ALA A 117 35.00 -9.67 -5.34
N THR A 118 35.96 -10.30 -6.01
CA THR A 118 37.33 -9.82 -6.15
C THR A 118 37.68 -9.59 -7.64
N PRO A 119 38.77 -8.86 -7.95
CA PRO A 119 39.19 -8.64 -9.34
C PRO A 119 39.52 -9.91 -10.13
N GLU A 120 39.82 -11.02 -9.45
CA GLU A 120 40.14 -12.32 -10.04
C GLU A 120 38.89 -13.10 -10.48
N ASP A 121 37.71 -12.74 -9.97
CA ASP A 121 36.45 -13.38 -10.34
C ASP A 121 36.12 -13.15 -11.82
N LYS A 122 35.55 -14.18 -12.47
CA LYS A 122 35.10 -14.04 -13.86
C LYS A 122 34.00 -12.98 -13.96
N GLY A 123 34.22 -11.99 -14.81
CA GLY A 123 33.25 -10.94 -15.09
C GLY A 123 31.89 -11.48 -15.57
N LYS A 124 30.80 -10.91 -15.03
CA LYS A 124 29.43 -11.16 -15.46
C LYS A 124 28.63 -9.85 -15.52
N ALA A 125 27.53 -9.86 -16.27
CA ALA A 125 26.68 -8.69 -16.39
C ALA A 125 26.10 -8.26 -15.03
N THR A 126 25.98 -6.96 -14.77
CA THR A 126 25.45 -6.42 -13.50
C THR A 126 24.05 -6.90 -13.16
N ARG A 127 23.20 -7.21 -14.15
CA ARG A 127 21.89 -7.87 -13.92
C ARG A 127 22.02 -9.26 -13.26
N LEU A 128 23.09 -10.01 -13.55
CA LEU A 128 23.35 -11.30 -12.90
C LEU A 128 23.84 -11.08 -11.47
N HIS A 129 24.68 -10.08 -11.23
CA HIS A 129 25.01 -9.66 -9.86
C HIS A 129 23.77 -9.23 -9.06
N SER A 130 22.85 -8.49 -9.69
CA SER A 130 21.57 -8.12 -9.07
C SER A 130 20.73 -9.33 -8.69
N GLN A 131 20.68 -10.36 -9.54
CA GLN A 131 20.01 -11.63 -9.24
C GLN A 131 20.62 -12.35 -8.03
N ASP A 132 21.95 -12.38 -7.96
CA ASP A 132 22.65 -13.03 -6.86
C ASP A 132 22.38 -12.33 -5.54
N CYS A 133 22.47 -10.99 -5.52
CA CYS A 133 22.09 -10.19 -4.35
C CYS A 133 20.62 -10.41 -3.98
N LEU A 134 19.70 -10.37 -4.95
CA LEU A 134 18.28 -10.58 -4.72
C LEU A 134 18.01 -11.95 -4.07
N ASN A 135 18.61 -13.02 -4.58
CA ASN A 135 18.40 -14.36 -4.05
C ASN A 135 19.08 -14.56 -2.69
N ALA A 136 20.24 -13.96 -2.46
CA ALA A 136 20.89 -13.97 -1.16
C ALA A 136 20.03 -13.27 -0.09
N LEU A 137 19.53 -12.07 -0.40
CA LEU A 137 18.64 -11.31 0.49
C LEU A 137 17.31 -12.04 0.71
N ALA A 138 16.70 -12.62 -0.32
CA ALA A 138 15.42 -13.31 -0.22
C ALA A 138 15.40 -14.49 0.77
N ASN A 139 16.57 -15.09 1.03
CA ASN A 139 16.73 -16.18 2.00
C ASN A 139 16.76 -15.70 3.46
N VAL A 140 17.23 -14.47 3.71
CA VAL A 140 17.37 -13.91 5.07
C VAL A 140 16.32 -12.84 5.39
N MET A 141 15.71 -12.24 4.36
CA MET A 141 14.67 -11.21 4.45
C MET A 141 13.33 -11.76 3.94
N PRO A 142 12.51 -12.38 4.81
CA PRO A 142 11.17 -12.84 4.44
C PRO A 142 10.26 -11.69 3.98
N GLU A 143 10.52 -10.47 4.44
CA GLU A 143 9.81 -9.24 4.05
C GLU A 143 10.09 -8.73 2.61
N LEU A 144 11.08 -9.29 1.90
CA LEU A 144 11.37 -8.93 0.51
C LEU A 144 10.32 -9.51 -0.44
N ILE A 145 9.65 -8.65 -1.21
CA ILE A 145 8.57 -9.01 -2.13
C ILE A 145 8.69 -8.20 -3.42
N GLY A 146 8.37 -8.76 -4.56
CA GLY A 146 8.43 -7.98 -5.80
C GLY A 146 8.57 -8.82 -7.05
N GLY A 147 8.92 -8.18 -8.16
CA GLY A 147 9.08 -8.89 -9.42
C GLY A 147 9.23 -7.98 -10.62
N SER A 148 8.75 -8.43 -11.77
CA SER A 148 9.01 -7.74 -13.05
C SER A 148 7.76 -7.56 -13.89
N ALA A 149 7.75 -6.49 -14.68
CA ALA A 149 6.82 -6.26 -15.76
C ALA A 149 7.14 -7.17 -16.96
N ASP A 150 6.76 -8.44 -16.86
CA ASP A 150 6.91 -9.49 -17.91
C ASP A 150 8.35 -9.83 -18.36
N LEU A 151 9.36 -9.21 -17.75
CA LEU A 151 10.75 -9.32 -18.16
C LEU A 151 11.62 -10.11 -17.19
N ALA A 152 11.04 -10.98 -16.35
CA ALA A 152 11.79 -11.69 -15.30
C ALA A 152 13.02 -12.48 -15.80
N PRO A 153 12.97 -13.21 -16.95
CA PRO A 153 14.16 -13.87 -17.51
C PRO A 153 15.23 -12.91 -18.04
N SER A 154 14.83 -11.69 -18.44
CA SER A 154 15.75 -10.68 -18.98
C SER A 154 16.38 -9.82 -17.88
N ASN A 155 15.58 -9.47 -16.87
CA ASN A 155 15.94 -8.65 -15.73
C ASN A 155 16.60 -9.46 -14.61
N MET A 156 16.43 -10.79 -14.62
CA MET A 156 17.01 -11.73 -13.65
C MET A 156 16.46 -11.55 -12.23
N THR A 157 15.15 -11.36 -12.12
CA THR A 157 14.48 -10.85 -10.90
C THR A 157 13.63 -11.87 -10.16
N LEU A 158 13.77 -13.16 -10.45
CA LEU A 158 13.09 -14.20 -9.68
C LEU A 158 13.84 -14.57 -8.41
N MET A 159 13.12 -14.55 -7.28
CA MET A 159 13.55 -15.17 -6.04
C MET A 159 13.28 -16.68 -6.11
N LYS A 160 14.33 -17.49 -6.05
CA LYS A 160 14.25 -18.95 -6.24
C LYS A 160 13.65 -19.68 -5.03
N CYS A 161 13.75 -19.10 -3.83
CA CYS A 161 13.27 -19.68 -2.58
C CYS A 161 11.76 -19.54 -2.34
N THR A 162 11.01 -19.01 -3.30
CA THR A 162 9.57 -18.73 -3.14
C THR A 162 8.83 -18.87 -4.47
N GLY A 163 7.52 -19.14 -4.38
CA GLY A 163 6.63 -19.18 -5.54
C GLY A 163 6.12 -17.80 -5.98
N ASP A 164 5.22 -17.84 -6.95
CA ASP A 164 4.52 -16.68 -7.49
C ASP A 164 3.34 -16.26 -6.60
N PHE A 165 3.15 -14.96 -6.42
CA PHE A 165 1.97 -14.41 -5.75
C PHE A 165 0.75 -14.54 -6.68
N LEU A 166 -0.17 -15.45 -6.37
CA LEU A 166 -1.35 -15.75 -7.17
C LEU A 166 -2.60 -15.99 -6.29
N LYS A 167 -3.79 -15.99 -6.90
CA LYS A 167 -5.02 -16.39 -6.21
C LYS A 167 -4.86 -17.83 -5.69
N GLY A 168 -4.94 -18.01 -4.38
CA GLY A 168 -4.72 -19.30 -3.71
C GLY A 168 -3.28 -19.59 -3.30
N SER A 169 -2.35 -18.67 -3.58
CA SER A 169 -0.92 -18.77 -3.21
C SER A 169 -0.39 -17.38 -2.83
N TYR A 170 -1.06 -16.72 -1.88
CA TYR A 170 -0.77 -15.34 -1.48
C TYR A 170 0.50 -15.20 -0.64
N GLU A 171 1.07 -16.31 -0.17
CA GLU A 171 2.37 -16.41 0.46
C GLU A 171 3.54 -16.31 -0.52
N GLY A 172 3.29 -16.47 -1.82
CA GLY A 172 4.30 -16.28 -2.85
C GLY A 172 4.83 -14.84 -2.88
N ARG A 173 6.15 -14.66 -3.01
CA ARG A 173 6.80 -13.34 -3.00
C ARG A 173 7.21 -12.83 -4.39
N ASN A 174 7.10 -13.66 -5.42
CA ASN A 174 7.34 -13.24 -6.81
C ASN A 174 6.05 -12.67 -7.44
N MET A 175 6.00 -11.35 -7.62
CA MET A 175 4.88 -10.66 -8.26
C MET A 175 5.05 -10.61 -9.79
N ARG A 176 4.06 -11.14 -10.50
CA ARG A 176 4.00 -11.14 -11.98
C ARG A 176 3.14 -9.97 -12.46
N PHE A 177 3.76 -8.83 -12.75
CA PHE A 177 3.01 -7.62 -13.06
C PHE A 177 2.42 -7.60 -14.49
N GLY A 178 2.98 -8.40 -15.41
CA GLY A 178 2.74 -8.28 -16.86
C GLY A 178 3.28 -6.96 -17.41
N ILE A 179 2.97 -6.63 -18.67
CA ILE A 179 3.42 -5.39 -19.32
C ILE A 179 2.62 -4.19 -18.79
N ARG A 180 2.92 -3.78 -17.55
CA ARG A 180 2.17 -2.78 -16.77
C ARG A 180 3.10 -1.97 -15.85
N GLU A 181 4.12 -1.34 -16.41
CA GLU A 181 5.17 -0.62 -15.66
C GLU A 181 4.59 0.41 -14.68
N PHE A 182 3.64 1.23 -15.12
CA PHE A 182 3.06 2.25 -14.25
C PHE A 182 2.27 1.61 -13.10
N GLY A 183 1.41 0.64 -13.41
CA GLY A 183 0.64 -0.10 -12.40
C GLY A 183 1.56 -0.79 -11.39
N MET A 184 2.65 -1.41 -11.87
CA MET A 184 3.69 -2.03 -11.04
C MET A 184 4.31 -1.02 -10.06
N GLY A 185 4.74 0.15 -10.53
CA GLY A 185 5.30 1.18 -9.64
C GLY A 185 4.31 1.67 -8.58
N ALA A 186 3.05 1.92 -8.98
CA ALA A 186 2.01 2.35 -8.05
C ALA A 186 1.68 1.27 -7.00
N VAL A 187 1.67 0.00 -7.39
CA VAL A 187 1.49 -1.14 -6.47
C VAL A 187 2.65 -1.22 -5.48
N CYS A 188 3.90 -1.05 -5.91
CA CYS A 188 5.05 -1.03 -5.00
C CYS A 188 4.97 0.13 -3.99
N ASN A 189 4.50 1.31 -4.40
CA ASN A 189 4.24 2.41 -3.48
C ASN A 189 3.19 2.03 -2.44
N ALA A 190 2.08 1.42 -2.87
CA ALA A 190 1.03 0.97 -1.96
C ALA A 190 1.53 -0.10 -0.97
N VAL A 191 2.33 -1.06 -1.43
CA VAL A 191 2.94 -2.10 -0.57
C VAL A 191 3.85 -1.47 0.48
N SER A 192 4.70 -0.50 0.10
CA SER A 192 5.55 0.23 1.04
C SER A 192 4.73 1.07 2.04
N LEU A 193 3.68 1.76 1.56
CA LEU A 193 2.79 2.59 2.37
C LEU A 193 1.83 1.78 3.25
N HIS A 194 1.72 0.46 3.06
CA HIS A 194 1.01 -0.40 4.01
C HIS A 194 1.68 -0.42 5.40
N LYS A 195 2.95 0.00 5.49
CA LYS A 195 3.72 0.14 6.75
C LYS A 195 3.84 -1.15 7.58
N THR A 196 3.77 -2.31 6.93
CA THR A 196 3.98 -3.62 7.57
C THR A 196 5.38 -4.19 7.34
N GLY A 197 6.36 -3.32 7.06
CA GLY A 197 7.76 -3.69 6.88
C GLY A 197 8.11 -4.49 5.62
N LEU A 198 7.14 -4.73 4.73
CA LEU A 198 7.42 -5.29 3.41
C LEU A 198 8.37 -4.36 2.63
N VAL A 199 9.35 -4.97 1.97
CA VAL A 199 10.34 -4.27 1.14
C VAL A 199 10.04 -4.60 -0.32
N PRO A 200 9.27 -3.75 -1.03
CA PRO A 200 8.91 -4.02 -2.41
C PRO A 200 10.08 -3.71 -3.37
N TYR A 201 10.30 -4.58 -4.36
CA TYR A 201 11.09 -4.26 -5.54
C TYR A 201 10.29 -4.46 -6.83
N CYS A 202 10.65 -3.71 -7.87
CA CYS A 202 10.06 -3.88 -9.20
C CYS A 202 11.09 -3.67 -10.30
N ALA A 203 10.85 -4.24 -11.49
CA ALA A 203 11.82 -4.22 -12.58
C ALA A 203 11.18 -4.23 -13.97
N THR A 204 11.76 -3.43 -14.85
CA THR A 204 11.58 -3.42 -16.31
C THR A 204 12.92 -3.04 -16.96
N PHE A 205 12.99 -2.96 -18.30
CA PHE A 205 14.14 -2.33 -18.94
C PHE A 205 14.19 -0.83 -18.64
N THR A 206 15.38 -0.29 -18.41
CA THR A 206 15.55 1.13 -18.01
C THR A 206 14.84 2.10 -18.95
N ILE A 207 14.78 1.83 -20.26
CA ILE A 207 14.07 2.69 -21.22
C ILE A 207 12.56 2.81 -20.94
N PHE A 208 11.95 1.80 -20.32
CA PHE A 208 10.52 1.81 -19.96
C PHE A 208 10.25 2.45 -18.59
N SER A 209 11.28 2.96 -17.89
CA SER A 209 11.05 3.75 -16.68
C SER A 209 10.18 4.98 -16.95
N ASP A 210 10.20 5.49 -18.20
CA ASP A 210 9.35 6.60 -18.63
C ASP A 210 7.85 6.29 -18.48
N TYR A 211 7.42 5.05 -18.72
CA TYR A 211 6.03 4.63 -18.54
C TYR A 211 5.57 4.73 -17.09
N MET A 212 6.49 4.62 -16.13
CA MET A 212 6.19 4.63 -14.70
C MET A 212 6.76 5.84 -13.95
N ARG A 213 7.19 6.86 -14.69
CA ARG A 213 7.92 8.01 -14.14
C ARG A 213 7.18 8.74 -13.02
N ASN A 214 5.86 8.88 -13.12
CA ASN A 214 5.07 9.51 -12.06
C ASN A 214 4.99 8.64 -10.79
N ALA A 215 4.89 7.31 -10.92
CA ALA A 215 4.94 6.43 -9.76
C ALA A 215 6.29 6.54 -9.04
N ILE A 216 7.40 6.56 -9.79
CA ILE A 216 8.74 6.78 -9.24
C ILE A 216 8.81 8.13 -8.52
N ARG A 217 8.27 9.19 -9.12
CA ARG A 217 8.24 10.52 -8.50
C ARG A 217 7.47 10.55 -7.17
N LEU A 218 6.40 9.75 -7.04
CA LEU A 218 5.65 9.61 -5.79
C LEU A 218 6.37 8.76 -4.74
N SER A 219 7.36 7.96 -5.14
CA SER A 219 8.23 7.21 -4.22
C SER A 219 9.36 8.05 -3.64
N ALA A 220 9.78 9.11 -4.35
CA ALA A 220 10.99 9.89 -4.09
C ALA A 220 10.91 10.80 -2.86
#